data_AF-A0A6A0IK95-F1
#
_entry.id   AF-A0A6A0IK95-F1
#
_cell.length_a   1.000
_cell.length_b   1.000
_cell.length_c   1.000
_cell.angle_alpha   90.00
_cell.angle_beta   90.00
_cell.angle_gamma   90.00
#
_symmetry.space_group_name_H-M   'P 1'
#
loop_
_entity.id
_entity.type
_entity.pdbx_description
1 polymer ?
#
loop_
_entity_poly.entity_id
_entity_poly.type
_entity_poly.pdbx_seq_one_letter_code
_entity_poly.pdbx_strand_id
1 'polypeptide(L)'
;MLESLTLIGILAVAGAAAAAPVDWSKPVKLNVTRPRFEVLPPSKGPETQALGGPVDFTLNFDANVPAGHQTYFTTAANKWKSRIPTYAATVNGPAAIVIAVSEPAIDGSGGILGSAGPTFGSTTGGYTIVTQGQMQFDSADVNDMITAGVYDEVIEHEMGHVLGIGTLWPLNSLYVAGSGQYTGAAGLAAWKADYSGQAAATTVPVELAGGSGTADGHWDEATGGAANVGITYVPDGVDFKFELMTGWLNIPPSYTSVTHRSMADLGYAPNAVVPVELLGFTAD
;
A
#
# COMPACT_ATOMS: atom_id res chain seq x y z
N MET A 1 10.34 -65.38 -3.82
CA MET A 1 10.99 -64.39 -2.93
C MET A 1 11.76 -63.43 -3.81
N LEU A 2 11.42 -62.15 -3.67
CA LEU A 2 12.09 -60.92 -4.12
C LEU A 2 12.14 -60.58 -5.63
N GLU A 3 11.33 -59.55 -5.91
CA GLU A 3 11.28 -58.60 -7.00
C GLU A 3 12.58 -57.78 -7.14
N SER A 4 12.86 -57.25 -8.34
CA SER A 4 13.41 -55.89 -8.45
C SER A 4 13.06 -55.24 -9.79
N LEU A 5 12.22 -54.20 -9.74
CA LEU A 5 12.02 -53.18 -10.76
C LEU A 5 13.26 -52.28 -10.87
N THR A 6 13.52 -51.71 -12.05
CA THR A 6 13.40 -50.25 -12.29
C THR A 6 13.71 -49.88 -13.75
N LEU A 7 12.66 -49.52 -14.49
CA LEU A 7 12.75 -48.77 -15.74
C LEU A 7 12.66 -47.28 -15.37
N ILE A 8 13.73 -46.53 -15.61
CA ILE A 8 13.81 -45.10 -15.34
C ILE A 8 12.95 -44.37 -16.38
N GLY A 9 11.74 -43.97 -15.97
CA GLY A 9 10.95 -42.97 -16.67
C GLY A 9 11.52 -41.59 -16.37
N ILE A 10 11.95 -40.88 -17.42
CA ILE A 10 12.21 -39.44 -17.35
C ILE A 10 10.86 -38.78 -17.13
N LEU A 11 10.56 -38.45 -15.86
CA LEU A 11 9.43 -37.62 -15.51
C LEU A 11 9.79 -36.20 -15.94
N ALA A 12 9.20 -35.75 -17.05
CA ALA A 12 9.13 -34.32 -17.35
C ALA A 12 8.50 -33.65 -16.13
N VAL A 13 9.27 -32.79 -15.45
CA VAL A 13 8.73 -31.88 -14.45
C VAL A 13 7.72 -31.02 -15.20
N ALA A 14 6.44 -31.27 -14.97
CA ALA A 14 5.38 -30.40 -15.43
C ALA A 14 5.69 -29.01 -14.88
N GLY A 15 6.05 -28.08 -15.78
CA GLY A 15 6.09 -26.67 -15.45
C GLY A 15 4.76 -26.31 -14.82
N ALA A 16 4.80 -25.56 -13.71
CA ALA A 16 3.60 -25.00 -13.12
C ALA A 16 2.79 -24.36 -14.25
N ALA A 17 1.53 -24.79 -14.41
CA ALA A 17 0.64 -24.13 -15.35
C ALA A 17 0.60 -22.65 -14.96
N ALA A 18 0.86 -21.75 -15.91
CA ALA A 18 0.65 -20.33 -15.71
C ALA A 18 -0.75 -20.14 -15.13
N ALA A 19 -0.89 -19.37 -14.05
CA ALA A 19 -2.22 -19.05 -13.57
C ALA A 19 -2.97 -18.32 -14.70
N ALA A 20 -4.30 -18.46 -14.71
CA ALA A 20 -5.10 -17.73 -15.68
C ALA A 20 -4.82 -16.22 -15.54
N PRO A 21 -4.74 -15.46 -16.64
CA PRO A 21 -4.54 -14.02 -16.59
C PRO A 21 -5.58 -13.38 -15.66
N VAL A 22 -5.15 -12.36 -14.91
CA VAL A 22 -5.98 -11.68 -13.92
C VAL A 22 -7.21 -11.08 -14.60
N ASP A 23 -8.39 -11.37 -14.06
CA ASP A 23 -9.65 -10.77 -14.50
C ASP A 23 -9.81 -9.38 -13.87
N TRP A 24 -9.28 -8.37 -14.55
CA TRP A 24 -9.29 -6.97 -14.11
C TRP A 24 -10.69 -6.34 -14.01
N SER A 25 -11.76 -7.05 -14.42
CA SER A 25 -13.14 -6.63 -14.20
C SER A 25 -13.66 -6.95 -12.78
N LYS A 26 -12.85 -7.63 -11.98
CA LYS A 26 -13.13 -8.01 -10.59
C LYS A 26 -12.13 -7.36 -9.63
N PRO A 27 -12.47 -7.26 -8.33
CA PRO A 27 -11.52 -6.84 -7.32
C PRO A 27 -10.27 -7.70 -7.36
N VAL A 28 -9.12 -7.05 -7.30
CA VAL A 28 -7.83 -7.71 -7.46
C VAL A 28 -7.15 -7.79 -6.10
N LYS A 29 -6.91 -9.01 -5.63
CA LYS A 29 -6.24 -9.21 -4.34
C LYS A 29 -4.81 -8.70 -4.41
N LEU A 30 -4.45 -7.81 -3.50
CA LEU A 30 -3.07 -7.38 -3.30
C LEU A 30 -2.42 -8.32 -2.29
N ASN A 31 -1.57 -9.21 -2.79
CA ASN A 31 -0.97 -10.27 -2.00
C ASN A 31 0.47 -9.87 -1.62
N VAL A 32 0.58 -8.88 -0.74
CA VAL A 32 1.82 -8.16 -0.44
C VAL A 32 2.70 -8.96 0.52
N THR A 33 4.00 -9.13 0.23
CA THR A 33 4.96 -9.60 1.25
C THR A 33 5.68 -8.39 1.85
N ARG A 34 5.45 -8.09 3.13
CA ARG A 34 6.07 -6.91 3.77
C ARG A 34 7.59 -7.09 3.90
N PRO A 35 8.40 -6.09 3.51
CA PRO A 35 9.83 -6.13 3.76
C PRO A 35 10.13 -6.16 5.26
N ARG A 36 11.32 -6.63 5.60
CA ARG A 36 11.85 -6.47 6.95
C ARG A 36 12.09 -4.98 7.22
N PHE A 37 11.48 -4.48 8.28
CA PHE A 37 11.65 -3.10 8.75
C PHE A 37 12.63 -3.02 9.93
N GLU A 38 13.52 -2.03 9.90
CA GLU A 38 14.46 -1.73 10.98
C GLU A 38 14.44 -0.23 11.34
N VAL A 39 14.33 0.08 12.64
CA VAL A 39 14.48 1.46 13.13
C VAL A 39 15.96 1.74 13.38
N LEU A 40 16.51 2.69 12.62
CA LEU A 40 17.91 3.09 12.75
C LEU A 40 18.08 4.06 13.93
N PRO A 41 19.20 3.97 14.66
CA PRO A 41 19.55 4.99 15.64
C PRO A 41 19.80 6.33 14.94
N PRO A 42 19.60 7.48 15.62
CA PRO A 42 19.76 8.82 15.01
C PRO A 42 21.13 9.05 14.34
N SER A 43 22.18 8.35 14.79
CA SER A 43 23.55 8.49 14.28
C SER A 43 23.85 7.68 13.01
N LYS A 44 22.90 6.87 12.50
CA LYS A 44 23.08 6.00 11.31
C LYS A 44 22.04 6.24 10.21
N GLY A 45 21.10 7.16 10.43
CA GLY A 45 20.10 7.53 9.42
C GLY A 45 20.66 8.47 8.35
N PRO A 46 19.93 8.68 7.24
CA PRO A 46 20.28 9.71 6.25
C PRO A 46 20.26 11.11 6.88
N GLU A 47 20.89 12.08 6.21
CA GLU A 47 20.81 13.48 6.63
C GLU A 47 19.35 13.93 6.77
N THR A 48 19.09 14.66 7.87
CA THR A 48 17.74 15.08 8.26
C THR A 48 17.53 16.56 7.92
N GLN A 49 16.28 16.95 7.69
CA GLN A 49 15.91 18.31 7.31
C GLN A 49 15.69 19.22 8.53
N ALA A 50 15.03 20.37 8.33
CA ALA A 50 14.45 21.10 9.44
C ALA A 50 13.17 20.40 9.93
N LEU A 51 12.76 20.69 11.17
CA LEU A 51 11.48 20.24 11.71
C LEU A 51 10.31 20.66 10.81
N GLY A 52 9.41 19.71 10.51
CA GLY A 52 8.29 19.94 9.59
C GLY A 52 8.71 20.20 8.14
N GLY A 53 9.89 19.72 7.74
CA GLY A 53 10.40 19.85 6.38
C GLY A 53 9.51 19.17 5.32
N PRO A 54 9.77 19.44 4.03
CA PRO A 54 9.05 18.82 2.92
C PRO A 54 9.21 17.30 2.89
N VAL A 55 8.18 16.61 2.42
CA VAL A 55 8.28 15.21 2.03
C VAL A 55 8.75 15.16 0.58
N ASP A 56 9.85 14.45 0.37
CA ASP A 56 10.46 14.22 -0.94
C ASP A 56 10.79 12.74 -1.12
N PHE A 57 10.94 12.32 -2.38
CA PHE A 57 11.20 10.92 -2.75
C PHE A 57 12.44 10.83 -3.63
N THR A 58 13.26 9.82 -3.38
CA THR A 58 14.33 9.39 -4.28
C THR A 58 14.02 7.97 -4.73
N LEU A 59 13.71 7.78 -6.01
CA LEU A 59 13.40 6.48 -6.59
C LEU A 59 14.68 5.87 -7.19
N ASN A 60 15.13 4.76 -6.62
CA ASN A 60 16.29 4.00 -7.08
C ASN A 60 15.81 2.77 -7.85
N PHE A 61 15.73 2.92 -9.18
CA PHE A 61 15.32 1.85 -10.06
C PHE A 61 16.44 0.84 -10.28
N ASP A 62 16.12 -0.45 -10.14
CA ASP A 62 16.94 -1.54 -10.62
C ASP A 62 17.11 -1.43 -12.15
N ALA A 63 18.24 -1.94 -12.66
CA ALA A 63 18.58 -1.88 -14.09
C ALA A 63 17.54 -2.56 -15.00
N ASN A 64 16.74 -3.48 -14.46
CA ASN A 64 15.73 -4.22 -15.20
C ASN A 64 14.37 -3.49 -15.28
N VAL A 65 14.18 -2.37 -14.58
CA VAL A 65 12.94 -1.58 -14.67
C VAL A 65 12.98 -0.71 -15.93
N PRO A 66 12.16 -0.99 -16.96
CA PRO A 66 12.16 -0.24 -18.21
C PRO A 66 11.89 1.25 -17.99
N ALA A 67 12.54 2.12 -18.77
CA ALA A 67 12.37 3.58 -18.64
C ALA A 67 10.89 4.03 -18.79
N GLY A 68 10.11 3.31 -19.61
CA GLY A 68 8.66 3.55 -19.76
C GLY A 68 7.84 3.18 -18.51
N HIS A 69 8.33 2.29 -17.65
CA HIS A 69 7.65 1.92 -16.41
C HIS A 69 7.97 2.91 -15.28
N GLN A 70 9.17 3.51 -15.28
CA GLN A 70 9.64 4.46 -14.26
C GLN A 70 8.70 5.68 -14.08
N THR A 71 7.99 6.08 -15.15
CA THR A 71 7.03 7.18 -15.09
C THR A 71 5.82 6.88 -14.21
N TYR A 72 5.36 5.62 -14.12
CA TYR A 72 4.25 5.24 -13.24
C TYR A 72 4.61 5.47 -11.76
N PHE A 73 5.82 5.05 -11.36
CA PHE A 73 6.36 5.28 -10.01
C PHE A 73 6.56 6.75 -9.70
N THR A 74 7.07 7.52 -10.66
CA THR A 74 7.26 8.97 -10.48
C THR A 74 5.92 9.69 -10.33
N THR A 75 4.89 9.27 -11.08
CA THR A 75 3.52 9.78 -10.94
C THR A 75 2.94 9.49 -9.56
N ALA A 76 3.05 8.24 -9.07
CA ALA A 76 2.60 7.89 -7.73
C ALA A 76 3.32 8.70 -6.63
N ALA A 77 4.65 8.88 -6.75
CA ALA A 77 5.44 9.70 -5.84
C ALA A 77 4.96 11.16 -5.81
N ASN A 78 4.63 11.72 -6.98
CA ASN A 78 4.11 13.08 -7.08
C ASN A 78 2.70 13.21 -6.48
N LYS A 79 1.83 12.20 -6.68
CA LYS A 79 0.48 12.15 -6.06
C LYS A 79 0.60 12.11 -4.53
N TRP A 80 1.44 11.24 -3.98
CA TRP A 80 1.66 11.20 -2.52
C TRP A 80 2.28 12.50 -2.01
N LYS A 81 3.31 13.02 -2.68
CA LYS A 81 3.96 14.30 -2.32
C LYS A 81 2.96 15.46 -2.26
N SER A 82 2.01 15.54 -3.19
CA SER A 82 1.02 16.63 -3.19
C SER A 82 0.03 16.52 -2.01
N ARG A 83 -0.29 15.30 -1.58
CA ARG A 83 -1.22 15.00 -0.49
C ARG A 83 -0.60 15.15 0.90
N ILE A 84 0.67 14.78 1.04
CA ILE A 84 1.45 14.89 2.29
C ILE A 84 2.70 15.76 2.07
N PRO A 85 2.54 17.06 1.80
CA PRO A 85 3.64 17.92 1.34
C PRO A 85 4.76 18.11 2.36
N THR A 86 4.48 17.92 3.65
CA THR A 86 5.43 18.15 4.74
C THR A 86 5.27 17.09 5.83
N TYR A 87 6.28 16.95 6.67
CA TYR A 87 6.17 16.23 7.94
C TYR A 87 5.44 17.08 8.99
N ALA A 88 4.99 16.44 10.09
CA ALA A 88 4.47 17.16 11.24
C ALA A 88 5.53 18.12 11.82
N ALA A 89 5.09 19.24 12.41
CA ALA A 89 5.99 20.29 12.89
C ALA A 89 7.00 19.85 13.97
N THR A 90 6.77 18.70 14.62
CA THR A 90 7.68 18.11 15.62
C THR A 90 8.65 17.09 15.03
N VAL A 91 8.48 16.73 13.76
CA VAL A 91 9.19 15.65 13.09
C VAL A 91 10.36 16.21 12.31
N ASN A 92 11.55 15.66 12.55
CA ASN A 92 12.73 15.89 11.74
C ASN A 92 12.86 14.77 10.70
N GLY A 93 12.28 14.96 9.51
CA GLY A 93 12.26 13.97 8.45
C GLY A 93 13.59 13.84 7.69
N PRO A 94 13.79 12.76 6.91
CA PRO A 94 14.91 12.63 5.99
C PRO A 94 14.84 13.68 4.87
N ALA A 95 15.96 13.99 4.23
CA ALA A 95 16.00 14.83 3.01
C ALA A 95 15.07 14.29 1.89
N ALA A 96 15.00 12.97 1.75
CA ALA A 96 14.01 12.27 0.93
C ALA A 96 13.84 10.85 1.47
N ILE A 97 12.65 10.27 1.26
CA ILE A 97 12.43 8.84 1.44
C ILE A 97 13.05 8.12 0.25
N VAL A 98 14.04 7.27 0.49
CA VAL A 98 14.73 6.51 -0.55
C VAL A 98 13.96 5.22 -0.80
N ILE A 99 13.48 4.99 -2.02
CA ILE A 99 12.71 3.80 -2.38
C ILE A 99 13.46 3.01 -3.44
N ALA A 100 13.84 1.78 -3.12
CA ALA A 100 14.34 0.83 -4.11
C ALA A 100 13.18 0.25 -4.91
N VAL A 101 13.27 0.31 -6.24
CA VAL A 101 12.20 -0.15 -7.16
C VAL A 101 12.75 -1.25 -8.04
N SER A 102 12.06 -2.38 -8.12
CA SER A 102 12.42 -3.49 -9.03
C SER A 102 11.21 -4.20 -9.61
N GLU A 103 11.42 -4.90 -10.73
CA GLU A 103 10.43 -5.79 -11.36
C GLU A 103 11.02 -7.21 -11.50
N PRO A 104 11.20 -7.97 -10.40
CA PRO A 104 11.71 -9.34 -10.47
C PRO A 104 10.62 -10.31 -10.96
N ALA A 105 11.01 -11.53 -11.31
CA ALA A 105 10.07 -12.64 -11.35
C ALA A 105 9.74 -13.07 -9.91
N ILE A 106 8.46 -13.17 -9.56
CA ILE A 106 8.00 -13.50 -8.20
C ILE A 106 7.36 -14.89 -8.17
N ASP A 107 6.18 -15.03 -8.78
CA ASP A 107 5.42 -16.29 -8.84
C ASP A 107 4.80 -16.59 -10.21
N GLY A 108 5.02 -15.73 -11.20
CA GLY A 108 4.53 -15.89 -12.57
C GLY A 108 3.31 -15.00 -12.80
N SER A 109 2.47 -15.35 -13.78
CA SER A 109 1.26 -14.55 -14.00
C SER A 109 0.22 -14.84 -12.92
N GLY A 110 -0.36 -13.78 -12.36
CA GLY A 110 -1.33 -13.80 -11.28
C GLY A 110 -0.74 -14.20 -9.93
N GLY A 111 -1.51 -14.01 -8.85
CA GLY A 111 -1.01 -14.27 -7.50
C GLY A 111 -0.47 -12.99 -6.86
N ILE A 112 0.85 -12.84 -6.77
CA ILE A 112 1.49 -11.65 -6.20
C ILE A 112 1.78 -10.63 -7.30
N LEU A 113 0.93 -9.61 -7.41
CA LEU A 113 1.16 -8.53 -8.39
C LEU A 113 2.33 -7.62 -8.03
N GLY A 114 2.54 -7.43 -6.73
CA GLY A 114 3.58 -6.60 -6.20
C GLY A 114 3.68 -6.68 -4.68
N SER A 115 4.74 -6.08 -4.16
CA SER A 115 4.96 -5.92 -2.74
C SER A 115 5.73 -4.65 -2.41
N ALA A 116 5.29 -3.96 -1.38
CA ALA A 116 6.01 -2.81 -0.87
C ALA A 116 5.94 -2.64 0.64
N GLY A 117 6.84 -1.78 1.13
CA GLY A 117 6.84 -1.37 2.52
C GLY A 117 8.14 -0.67 2.93
N PRO A 118 8.18 -0.18 4.18
CA PRO A 118 9.35 0.48 4.70
C PRO A 118 10.44 -0.57 5.03
N THR A 119 11.68 -0.24 4.73
CA THR A 119 12.86 -1.05 5.07
C THR A 119 13.62 -0.44 6.25
N PHE A 120 13.70 0.89 6.31
CA PHE A 120 14.32 1.61 7.40
C PHE A 120 13.49 2.80 7.88
N GLY A 121 13.52 3.07 9.18
CA GLY A 121 12.85 4.23 9.78
C GLY A 121 13.65 4.89 10.90
N SER A 122 13.08 5.96 11.43
CA SER A 122 13.64 6.69 12.57
C SER A 122 12.53 7.17 13.51
N THR A 123 12.85 7.36 14.79
CA THR A 123 11.90 7.91 15.77
C THR A 123 12.23 9.38 16.04
N THR A 124 11.28 10.27 15.79
CA THR A 124 11.41 11.72 15.99
C THR A 124 10.04 12.33 16.29
N GLY A 125 10.01 13.37 17.13
CA GLY A 125 8.77 14.13 17.37
C GLY A 125 7.61 13.35 17.98
N GLY A 126 7.87 12.17 18.55
CA GLY A 126 6.85 11.24 19.05
C GLY A 126 6.37 10.19 18.03
N TYR A 127 6.92 10.20 16.82
CA TYR A 127 6.54 9.31 15.72
C TYR A 127 7.68 8.40 15.31
N THR A 128 7.35 7.20 14.85
CA THR A 128 8.24 6.39 14.01
C THR A 128 7.89 6.66 12.55
N ILE A 129 8.84 7.18 11.80
CA ILE A 129 8.68 7.57 10.39
C ILE A 129 9.58 6.74 9.47
N VAL A 130 9.25 6.72 8.19
CA VAL A 130 10.00 6.02 7.14
C VAL A 130 11.18 6.87 6.68
N THR A 131 12.31 6.23 6.45
CA THR A 131 13.50 6.83 5.82
C THR A 131 13.88 6.12 4.52
N GLN A 132 13.63 4.82 4.44
CA GLN A 132 13.84 4.02 3.25
C GLN A 132 12.72 2.98 3.10
N GLY A 133 12.42 2.62 1.86
CA GLY A 133 11.48 1.57 1.53
C GLY A 133 11.88 0.80 0.28
N GLN A 134 11.05 -0.16 -0.08
CA GLN A 134 11.16 -0.88 -1.33
C GLN A 134 9.80 -1.11 -1.95
N MET A 135 9.77 -1.21 -3.28
CA MET A 135 8.64 -1.66 -4.07
C MET A 135 9.12 -2.68 -5.11
N GLN A 136 8.42 -3.81 -5.21
CA GLN A 136 8.69 -4.86 -6.18
C GLN A 136 7.40 -5.24 -6.89
N PHE A 137 7.43 -5.43 -8.20
CA PHE A 137 6.26 -5.85 -9.00
C PHE A 137 6.61 -7.10 -9.81
N ASP A 138 5.73 -8.09 -9.90
CA ASP A 138 6.05 -9.27 -10.71
C ASP A 138 6.11 -8.86 -12.18
N SER A 139 7.31 -8.99 -12.76
CA SER A 139 7.56 -8.76 -14.19
C SER A 139 6.60 -9.51 -15.13
N ALA A 140 6.04 -10.63 -14.68
CA ALA A 140 5.06 -11.40 -15.44
C ALA A 140 3.68 -10.72 -15.51
N ASP A 141 3.33 -9.86 -14.56
CA ASP A 141 2.03 -9.19 -14.45
C ASP A 141 2.05 -7.72 -14.88
N VAL A 142 3.23 -7.09 -14.93
CA VAL A 142 3.35 -5.64 -15.22
C VAL A 142 2.70 -5.25 -16.56
N ASN A 143 2.96 -6.00 -17.64
CA ASN A 143 2.38 -5.68 -18.95
C ASN A 143 0.85 -5.83 -18.97
N ASP A 144 0.32 -6.81 -18.23
CA ASP A 144 -1.11 -7.04 -18.12
C ASP A 144 -1.77 -5.90 -17.31
N MET A 145 -1.14 -5.46 -16.21
CA MET A 145 -1.58 -4.29 -15.44
C MET A 145 -1.56 -3.00 -16.25
N ILE A 146 -0.51 -2.78 -17.05
CA ILE A 146 -0.41 -1.62 -17.94
C ILE A 146 -1.52 -1.65 -18.98
N THR A 147 -1.75 -2.81 -19.61
CA THR A 147 -2.78 -2.97 -20.64
C THR A 147 -4.19 -2.79 -20.05
N ALA A 148 -4.40 -3.25 -18.83
CA ALA A 148 -5.65 -3.08 -18.10
C ALA A 148 -5.87 -1.65 -17.56
N GLY A 149 -4.83 -0.82 -17.55
CA GLY A 149 -4.88 0.55 -17.04
C GLY A 149 -5.07 0.62 -15.52
N VAL A 150 -4.44 -0.30 -14.79
CA VAL A 150 -4.50 -0.35 -13.31
C VAL A 150 -3.12 -0.22 -12.65
N TYR A 151 -2.06 -0.15 -13.44
CA TYR A 151 -0.70 -0.24 -12.92
C TYR A 151 -0.33 0.96 -12.04
N ASP A 152 -0.79 2.16 -12.40
CA ASP A 152 -0.58 3.34 -11.57
C ASP A 152 -1.32 3.28 -10.24
N GLU A 153 -2.53 2.74 -10.19
CA GLU A 153 -3.29 2.58 -8.96
C GLU A 153 -2.65 1.56 -8.02
N VAL A 154 -2.17 0.43 -8.55
CA VAL A 154 -1.44 -0.56 -7.74
C VAL A 154 -0.13 0.04 -7.21
N ILE A 155 0.63 0.78 -8.02
CA ILE A 155 1.83 1.47 -7.54
C ILE A 155 1.50 2.51 -6.46
N GLU A 156 0.41 3.26 -6.64
CA GLU A 156 -0.04 4.25 -5.67
C GLU A 156 -0.42 3.62 -4.33
N HIS A 157 -1.13 2.49 -4.36
CA HIS A 157 -1.42 1.66 -3.20
C HIS A 157 -0.15 1.20 -2.49
N GLU A 158 0.75 0.55 -3.22
CA GLU A 158 1.99 -0.01 -2.68
C GLU A 158 2.90 1.08 -2.09
N MET A 159 2.92 2.27 -2.69
CA MET A 159 3.62 3.41 -2.13
C MET A 159 3.00 3.90 -0.81
N GLY A 160 1.69 3.75 -0.62
CA GLY A 160 1.04 3.96 0.68
C GLY A 160 1.60 3.04 1.77
N HIS A 161 1.85 1.77 1.45
CA HIS A 161 2.55 0.85 2.36
C HIS A 161 3.99 1.28 2.62
N VAL A 162 4.73 1.74 1.60
CA VAL A 162 6.08 2.30 1.80
C VAL A 162 6.05 3.42 2.83
N LEU A 163 5.06 4.30 2.75
CA LEU A 163 4.90 5.45 3.66
C LEU A 163 4.50 5.07 5.08
N GLY A 164 4.16 3.80 5.32
CA GLY A 164 3.97 3.23 6.64
C GLY A 164 2.55 2.80 6.97
N ILE A 165 1.60 2.92 6.03
CA ILE A 165 0.23 2.44 6.21
C ILE A 165 0.26 0.93 6.49
N GLY A 166 -0.41 0.51 7.56
CA GLY A 166 -0.33 -0.85 8.09
C GLY A 166 0.95 -1.09 8.92
N THR A 167 2.11 -1.03 8.28
CA THR A 167 3.39 -1.45 8.89
C THR A 167 3.78 -0.63 10.11
N LEU A 168 3.58 0.69 10.08
CA LEU A 168 3.97 1.60 11.16
C LEU A 168 2.84 1.90 12.15
N TRP A 169 1.60 1.41 11.93
CA TRP A 169 0.51 1.65 12.87
C TRP A 169 0.82 1.13 14.28
N PRO A 170 1.33 -0.11 14.48
CA PRO A 170 1.67 -0.57 15.83
C PRO A 170 2.82 0.21 16.47
N LEU A 171 3.79 0.65 15.66
CA LEU A 171 4.95 1.41 16.12
C LEU A 171 4.62 2.84 16.52
N ASN A 172 3.48 3.36 16.07
CA ASN A 172 2.93 4.65 16.46
C ASN A 172 1.73 4.51 17.43
N SER A 173 1.50 3.33 18.00
CA SER A 173 0.39 3.04 18.93
C SER A 173 -1.01 3.30 18.36
N LEU A 174 -1.17 3.13 17.05
CA LEU A 174 -2.42 3.35 16.31
C LEU A 174 -3.21 2.05 16.08
N TYR A 175 -2.57 0.91 16.31
CA TYR A 175 -3.14 -0.41 16.04
C TYR A 175 -2.48 -1.48 16.92
N VAL A 176 -3.23 -2.52 17.25
CA VAL A 176 -2.72 -3.73 17.91
C VAL A 176 -2.95 -4.89 16.94
N ALA A 177 -1.90 -5.65 16.61
CA ALA A 177 -2.01 -6.76 15.65
C ALA A 177 -3.17 -7.72 16.00
N GLY A 178 -4.00 -8.04 15.01
CA GLY A 178 -5.19 -8.88 15.16
C GLY A 178 -6.39 -8.20 15.84
N SER A 179 -6.34 -6.90 16.14
CA SER A 179 -7.47 -6.22 16.79
C SER A 179 -8.60 -5.86 15.84
N GLY A 180 -8.30 -5.69 14.55
CA GLY A 180 -9.24 -5.16 13.54
C GLY A 180 -9.64 -3.70 13.79
N GLN A 181 -8.93 -3.00 14.66
CA GLN A 181 -9.32 -1.71 15.23
C GLN A 181 -8.19 -0.69 15.17
N TYR A 182 -8.20 0.16 14.15
CA TYR A 182 -7.35 1.35 14.08
C TYR A 182 -7.89 2.46 14.99
N THR A 183 -7.02 3.09 15.76
CA THR A 183 -7.37 4.05 16.83
C THR A 183 -6.73 5.43 16.65
N GLY A 184 -6.05 5.70 15.52
CA GLY A 184 -5.47 7.00 15.25
C GLY A 184 -6.53 8.11 15.21
N ALA A 185 -6.25 9.22 15.88
CA ALA A 185 -7.24 10.24 16.17
C ALA A 185 -7.70 10.97 14.90
N ALA A 186 -6.79 11.28 13.99
CA ALA A 186 -7.10 12.00 12.76
C ALA A 186 -7.88 11.12 11.77
N GLY A 187 -7.42 9.88 11.55
CA GLY A 187 -8.13 8.91 10.70
C GLY A 187 -9.53 8.58 11.23
N LEU A 188 -9.67 8.37 12.55
CA LEU A 188 -10.98 8.13 13.18
C LEU A 188 -11.89 9.35 13.09
N ALA A 189 -11.36 10.57 13.24
CA ALA A 189 -12.16 11.78 13.08
C ALA A 189 -12.74 11.90 11.66
N ALA A 190 -11.93 11.59 10.64
CA ALA A 190 -12.40 11.55 9.24
C ALA A 190 -13.47 10.48 9.03
N TRP A 191 -13.23 9.25 9.49
CA TRP A 191 -14.21 8.16 9.42
C TRP A 191 -15.57 8.55 10.00
N LYS A 192 -15.57 9.15 11.20
CA LYS A 192 -16.80 9.57 11.89
C LYS A 192 -17.54 10.69 11.17
N ALA A 193 -16.81 11.61 10.55
CA ALA A 193 -17.38 12.77 9.88
C ALA A 193 -17.95 12.43 8.50
N ASP A 194 -17.25 11.56 7.79
CA ASP A 194 -17.40 11.45 6.34
C ASP A 194 -18.13 10.18 5.89
N TYR A 195 -18.32 9.20 6.77
CA TYR A 195 -18.95 7.91 6.43
C TYR A 195 -20.29 7.68 7.11
N SER A 196 -21.21 7.09 6.36
CA SER A 196 -22.59 6.86 6.78
C SER A 196 -22.66 5.92 7.98
N GLY A 197 -23.42 6.34 9.00
CA GLY A 197 -23.59 5.57 10.24
C GLY A 197 -22.38 5.57 11.19
N GLN A 198 -21.30 6.28 10.88
CA GLN A 198 -20.03 6.18 11.63
C GLN A 198 -19.83 7.26 12.71
N ALA A 199 -20.78 8.17 12.93
CA ALA A 199 -20.62 9.28 13.88
C ALA A 199 -20.28 8.84 15.33
N ALA A 200 -20.70 7.64 15.74
CA ALA A 200 -20.43 7.06 17.05
C ALA A 200 -19.27 6.04 17.06
N ALA A 201 -18.57 5.87 15.94
CA ALA A 201 -17.44 4.94 15.85
C ALA A 201 -16.32 5.34 16.83
N THR A 202 -15.67 4.33 17.39
CA THR A 202 -14.52 4.47 18.29
C THR A 202 -13.22 3.99 17.64
N THR A 203 -13.32 3.35 16.48
CA THR A 203 -12.22 2.77 15.71
C THR A 203 -12.55 2.82 14.22
N VAL A 204 -11.54 2.72 13.37
CA VAL A 204 -11.72 2.41 11.93
C VAL A 204 -11.48 0.91 11.74
N PRO A 205 -12.38 0.17 11.06
CA PRO A 205 -12.18 -1.25 10.78
C PRO A 205 -10.92 -1.53 9.95
N VAL A 206 -10.15 -2.54 10.36
CA VAL A 206 -8.94 -3.02 9.67
C VAL A 206 -9.17 -4.48 9.27
N GLU A 207 -8.76 -4.82 8.05
CA GLU A 207 -8.91 -6.15 7.47
C GLU A 207 -8.20 -7.23 8.31
N LEU A 208 -8.88 -8.36 8.53
CA LEU A 208 -8.36 -9.52 9.29
C LEU A 208 -8.33 -10.82 8.48
N ALA A 209 -9.00 -10.84 7.32
CA ALA A 209 -9.02 -11.93 6.37
C ALA A 209 -7.91 -11.77 5.30
N GLY A 210 -7.94 -12.63 4.27
CA GLY A 210 -6.99 -12.58 3.16
C GLY A 210 -5.58 -13.13 3.47
N GLY A 211 -5.25 -13.38 4.74
CA GLY A 211 -3.94 -13.92 5.14
C GLY A 211 -2.89 -12.82 5.39
N SER A 212 -1.64 -13.21 5.66
CA SER A 212 -0.61 -12.28 6.17
C SER A 212 -0.25 -11.11 5.24
N GLY A 213 -0.51 -11.25 3.94
CA GLY A 213 -0.30 -10.18 2.97
C GLY A 213 -1.42 -9.15 2.92
N THR A 214 -2.55 -9.43 3.56
CA THR A 214 -3.77 -8.61 3.51
C THR A 214 -4.21 -8.16 4.91
N ALA A 215 -4.28 -9.09 5.87
CA ALA A 215 -4.65 -8.77 7.24
C ALA A 215 -3.70 -7.74 7.90
N ASP A 216 -4.24 -6.97 8.83
CA ASP A 216 -3.49 -6.01 9.69
C ASP A 216 -2.76 -4.89 8.93
N GLY A 217 -3.05 -4.67 7.64
CA GLY A 217 -2.39 -3.62 6.85
C GLY A 217 -3.29 -2.84 5.91
N HIS A 218 -4.54 -3.26 5.81
CA HIS A 218 -5.52 -2.69 4.89
C HIS A 218 -6.77 -2.28 5.65
N TRP A 219 -7.51 -1.33 5.10
CA TRP A 219 -8.85 -1.07 5.58
C TRP A 219 -9.75 -2.26 5.31
N ASP A 220 -10.69 -2.49 6.23
CA ASP A 220 -11.61 -3.64 6.15
C ASP A 220 -12.55 -3.52 4.95
N GLU A 221 -12.72 -4.62 4.23
CA GLU A 221 -13.75 -4.77 3.23
C GLU A 221 -14.37 -6.17 3.26
N ALA A 222 -15.39 -6.41 2.43
CA ALA A 222 -15.94 -7.75 2.35
C ALA A 222 -14.88 -8.73 1.81
N THR A 223 -14.75 -9.91 2.44
CA THR A 223 -13.79 -10.92 2.01
C THR A 223 -13.89 -11.18 0.50
N GLY A 224 -12.78 -10.96 -0.23
CA GLY A 224 -12.74 -11.07 -1.70
C GLY A 224 -13.07 -9.78 -2.46
N GLY A 225 -13.30 -8.66 -1.77
CA GLY A 225 -13.46 -7.30 -2.30
C GLY A 225 -14.73 -7.01 -3.11
N ALA A 226 -15.50 -8.03 -3.49
CA ALA A 226 -16.59 -7.85 -4.47
C ALA A 226 -17.86 -7.26 -3.86
N ALA A 227 -18.22 -7.72 -2.66
CA ALA A 227 -19.43 -7.29 -1.98
C ALA A 227 -19.23 -5.89 -1.36
N ASN A 228 -20.30 -5.13 -1.34
CA ASN A 228 -20.31 -3.83 -0.67
C ASN A 228 -20.10 -4.00 0.84
N VAL A 229 -19.32 -3.10 1.43
CA VAL A 229 -19.19 -2.99 2.88
C VAL A 229 -20.50 -2.42 3.46
N GLY A 230 -21.22 -1.61 2.67
CA GLY A 230 -22.45 -0.95 3.10
C GLY A 230 -22.19 0.30 3.96
N ILE A 231 -20.92 0.70 4.05
CA ILE A 231 -20.48 1.97 4.64
C ILE A 231 -20.03 2.85 3.49
N THR A 232 -20.67 4.00 3.35
CA THR A 232 -20.53 4.86 2.16
C THR A 232 -20.05 6.25 2.55
N TYR A 233 -19.25 6.85 1.67
CA TYR A 233 -18.88 8.26 1.79
C TYR A 233 -20.14 9.12 1.65
N VAL A 234 -20.41 9.99 2.63
CA VAL A 234 -21.67 10.72 2.76
C VAL A 234 -21.95 11.64 1.56
N PRO A 235 -20.96 12.37 0.98
CA PRO A 235 -21.20 13.27 -0.13
C PRO A 235 -21.66 12.63 -1.46
N ASP A 236 -21.17 11.46 -1.83
CA ASP A 236 -21.42 10.85 -3.16
C ASP A 236 -21.97 9.41 -3.11
N GLY A 237 -22.01 8.79 -1.93
CA GLY A 237 -22.52 7.43 -1.75
C GLY A 237 -21.57 6.32 -2.21
N VAL A 238 -20.31 6.63 -2.54
CA VAL A 238 -19.30 5.62 -2.93
C VAL A 238 -19.04 4.69 -1.74
N ASP A 239 -19.08 3.38 -2.01
CA ASP A 239 -18.85 2.34 -1.00
C ASP A 239 -17.37 2.27 -0.61
N PHE A 240 -17.10 2.03 0.68
CA PHE A 240 -15.74 1.98 1.21
C PHE A 240 -14.88 0.87 0.60
N LYS A 241 -15.45 -0.14 -0.08
CA LYS A 241 -14.67 -1.14 -0.83
C LYS A 241 -13.77 -0.53 -1.93
N PHE A 242 -14.07 0.68 -2.39
CA PHE A 242 -13.26 1.38 -3.40
C PHE A 242 -12.08 2.13 -2.77
N GLU A 243 -11.94 2.18 -1.44
CA GLU A 243 -10.83 2.87 -0.78
C GLU A 243 -9.48 2.30 -1.25
N LEU A 244 -8.56 3.18 -1.64
CA LEU A 244 -7.27 2.84 -2.24
C LEU A 244 -6.51 1.74 -1.48
N MET A 245 -6.52 1.77 -0.15
CA MET A 245 -5.75 0.93 0.77
C MET A 245 -6.57 -0.27 1.32
N THR A 246 -7.60 -0.74 0.62
CA THR A 246 -8.23 -2.03 0.92
C THR A 246 -7.41 -3.20 0.35
N GLY A 247 -7.64 -4.42 0.83
CA GLY A 247 -6.84 -5.60 0.48
C GLY A 247 -7.09 -6.18 -0.92
N TRP A 248 -8.21 -5.78 -1.52
CA TRP A 248 -8.64 -6.09 -2.86
C TRP A 248 -8.96 -4.78 -3.57
N LEU A 249 -8.07 -4.38 -4.48
CA LEU A 249 -8.21 -3.13 -5.20
C LEU A 249 -9.43 -3.20 -6.12
N ASN A 250 -10.40 -2.32 -5.88
CA ASN A 250 -11.55 -2.10 -6.73
C ASN A 250 -11.31 -0.89 -7.64
N ILE A 251 -11.66 -0.99 -8.92
CA ILE A 251 -11.40 0.05 -9.93
C ILE A 251 -12.72 0.75 -10.35
N PRO A 252 -12.74 2.09 -10.48
CA PRO A 252 -11.68 3.02 -10.08
C PRO A 252 -11.55 3.10 -8.55
N PRO A 253 -10.32 3.12 -7.99
CA PRO A 253 -10.15 3.29 -6.57
C PRO A 253 -10.39 4.74 -6.17
N SER A 254 -10.62 4.94 -4.88
CA SER A 254 -10.92 6.22 -4.25
C SER A 254 -9.85 6.48 -3.21
N TYR A 255 -9.13 7.59 -3.34
CA TYR A 255 -8.30 8.07 -2.24
C TYR A 255 -9.19 8.81 -1.26
N THR A 256 -9.35 8.31 -0.03
CA THR A 256 -10.38 8.82 0.89
C THR A 256 -9.82 9.68 2.01
N SER A 257 -10.74 10.35 2.71
CA SER A 257 -10.44 11.14 3.90
C SER A 257 -9.79 10.34 5.03
N VAL A 258 -10.15 9.05 5.14
CA VAL A 258 -9.63 8.13 6.16
C VAL A 258 -8.15 7.89 5.92
N THR A 259 -7.78 7.43 4.72
CA THR A 259 -6.37 7.26 4.33
C THR A 259 -5.63 8.59 4.47
N HIS A 260 -6.18 9.66 3.91
CA HIS A 260 -5.53 10.97 3.94
C HIS A 260 -5.25 11.49 5.35
N ARG A 261 -6.21 11.40 6.26
CA ARG A 261 -6.04 11.88 7.64
C ARG A 261 -5.27 10.91 8.52
N SER A 262 -5.30 9.61 8.25
CA SER A 262 -4.44 8.64 8.94
C SER A 262 -2.95 8.93 8.78
N MET A 263 -2.54 9.59 7.69
CA MET A 263 -1.16 10.03 7.49
C MET A 263 -0.70 11.04 8.55
N ALA A 264 -1.61 11.85 9.11
CA ALA A 264 -1.28 12.75 10.22
C ALA A 264 -0.93 11.98 11.51
N ASP A 265 -1.60 10.85 11.74
CA ASP A 265 -1.32 9.96 12.87
C ASP A 265 0.05 9.25 12.71
N LEU A 266 0.58 9.16 11.48
CA LEU A 266 1.90 8.61 11.14
C LEU A 266 3.04 9.65 11.16
N GLY A 267 2.76 10.91 11.53
CA GLY A 267 3.78 11.96 11.63
C GLY A 267 4.02 12.77 10.35
N TYR A 268 3.14 12.62 9.35
CA TYR A 268 3.07 13.52 8.21
C TYR A 268 2.16 14.72 8.52
N ALA A 269 2.21 15.75 7.68
CA ALA A 269 1.26 16.86 7.68
C ALA A 269 0.52 16.87 6.33
N PRO A 270 -0.61 16.15 6.24
CA PRO A 270 -1.44 16.13 5.05
C PRO A 270 -2.00 17.52 4.75
N ASN A 271 -2.19 17.84 3.48
CA ASN A 271 -2.76 19.13 3.09
C ASN A 271 -4.21 19.28 3.63
N ALA A 272 -4.71 20.51 3.74
CA ALA A 272 -6.03 20.74 4.34
C ALA A 272 -7.18 20.21 3.47
N VAL A 273 -6.95 20.06 2.16
CA VAL A 273 -7.94 19.57 1.22
C VAL A 273 -8.07 18.06 1.39
N VAL A 274 -9.30 17.58 1.53
CA VAL A 274 -9.60 16.17 1.54
C VAL A 274 -10.20 15.84 0.18
N PRO A 275 -9.39 15.66 -0.88
CA PRO A 275 -9.97 15.16 -2.10
C PRO A 275 -10.42 13.73 -1.80
N VAL A 276 -11.73 13.47 -1.78
CA VAL A 276 -12.17 12.23 -2.41
C VAL A 276 -11.96 12.46 -3.90
N GLU A 277 -10.76 12.12 -4.33
CA GLU A 277 -10.44 11.93 -5.73
C GLU A 277 -10.84 10.50 -6.05
N LEU A 278 -11.90 10.33 -6.84
CA LEU A 278 -11.98 9.13 -7.68
C LEU A 278 -10.71 9.12 -8.53
N LEU A 279 -9.86 8.13 -8.32
CA LEU A 279 -8.63 7.97 -9.08
C LEU A 279 -9.03 7.41 -10.45
N GLY A 280 -8.99 8.27 -11.47
CA GLY A 280 -9.55 8.02 -12.81
C GLY A 280 -11.09 8.23 -12.83
N PHE A 281 -11.74 8.95 -13.74
CA PHE A 281 -11.47 9.43 -15.11
C PHE A 281 -11.69 10.96 -15.13
N THR A 282 -10.76 11.78 -15.65
CA THR A 282 -11.19 13.06 -16.25
C THR A 282 -11.76 12.72 -17.61
N ALA A 283 -13.06 12.90 -17.79
CA ALA A 283 -13.68 12.81 -19.09
C ALA A 283 -13.14 13.94 -19.97
N ASP A 284 -12.15 13.63 -20.82
CA ASP A 284 -11.85 14.38 -22.03
C ASP A 284 -12.09 13.48 -23.25
#